data_AF-A0A7K3HAK7-F1
#
_entry.id   AF-A0A7K3HAK7-F1
#
_cell.length_a   1.000
_cell.length_b   1.000
_cell.length_c   1.000
_cell.angle_alpha   90.00
_cell.angle_beta   90.00
_cell.angle_gamma   90.00
#
_symmetry.space_group_name_H-M   'P 1'
#
loop_
_entity.id
_entity.type
_entity.pdbx_description
1 polymer ?
#
loop_
_entity_poly.entity_id
_entity_poly.type
_entity_poly.pdbx_seq_one_letter_code
_entity_poly.pdbx_strand_id
1 'polypeptide(L)'
;NSYSNAGRLQDALDLYERVVADHERVLGPDHPDTLRARHNLAVSYSKSGRLQDALDLCEQVLADHERVLGPDHPHTLLARNNLALARDVVPQPDAATPPTTPDYQPPVDTREQPL
;
A
#
# COMPACT_ATOMS: atom_id res chain seq x y z
N ASN A 1 23.28 12.93 17.51
CA ASN A 1 22.96 11.66 18.20
C ASN A 1 22.06 10.74 17.36
N SER A 2 22.24 10.64 16.03
CA SER A 2 21.26 9.99 15.13
C SER A 2 21.43 8.48 14.94
N TYR A 3 22.54 7.90 15.38
CA TYR A 3 22.81 6.46 15.21
C TYR A 3 21.91 5.56 16.06
N SER A 4 21.44 6.04 17.21
CA SER A 4 20.64 5.22 18.13
C SER A 4 19.23 4.93 17.60
N ASN A 5 18.67 5.78 16.75
CA ASN A 5 17.33 5.56 16.20
C ASN A 5 17.36 4.58 15.02
N ALA A 6 18.35 4.72 14.13
CA ALA A 6 18.54 3.81 12.99
C ALA A 6 18.90 2.39 13.44
N GLY A 7 19.78 2.22 14.43
CA GLY A 7 20.12 0.90 14.96
C GLY A 7 18.91 0.19 15.58
N ARG A 8 18.13 0.91 16.39
CA ARG A 8 16.91 0.35 17.01
C ARG A 8 15.81 0.00 16.00
N LEU A 9 15.75 0.71 14.88
CA LEU A 9 14.83 0.39 13.78
C LEU A 9 15.26 -0.89 13.06
N GLN A 10 16.55 -1.07 12.83
CA GLN A 10 17.10 -2.29 12.23
C GLN A 10 16.86 -3.51 13.13
N ASP A 11 17.12 -3.39 14.43
CA ASP A 11 16.80 -4.45 15.41
C ASP A 11 15.30 -4.77 15.44
N ALA A 12 14.43 -3.75 15.34
CA ALA A 12 12.99 -3.97 15.29
C ALA A 12 12.56 -4.73 14.02
N LEU A 13 13.16 -4.41 12.87
CA LEU A 13 12.90 -5.11 11.61
C LEU A 13 13.30 -6.59 11.69
N ASP A 14 14.51 -6.90 12.16
CA ASP A 14 15.00 -8.28 12.30
C ASP A 14 14.10 -9.10 13.23
N LEU A 15 13.64 -8.48 14.32
CA LEU A 15 12.73 -9.09 15.27
C LEU A 15 11.36 -9.38 14.64
N TYR A 16 10.81 -8.43 13.87
CA TYR A 16 9.57 -8.65 13.13
C TYR A 16 9.71 -9.71 12.04
N GLU A 17 10.82 -9.77 11.30
CA GLU A 17 11.07 -10.81 10.28
C GLU A 17 11.10 -12.20 10.93
N ARG A 18 11.76 -12.34 12.08
CA ARG A 18 11.74 -13.59 12.85
C ARG A 18 10.35 -13.96 13.34
N VAL A 19 9.59 -12.99 13.86
CA VAL A 19 8.22 -13.24 14.33
C VAL A 19 7.34 -13.70 13.18
N VAL A 20 7.44 -13.04 12.01
CA VAL A 20 6.73 -13.46 10.80
C VAL A 20 7.10 -14.89 10.41
N ALA A 21 8.40 -15.21 10.33
CA ALA A 21 8.86 -16.54 9.95
C ALA A 21 8.40 -17.63 10.94
N ASP A 22 8.41 -17.34 12.25
CA ASP A 22 7.96 -18.30 13.26
C ASP A 22 6.43 -18.47 13.22
N HIS A 23 5.68 -17.38 13.05
CA HIS A 23 4.23 -17.42 12.85
C HIS A 23 3.85 -18.18 11.57
N GLU A 24 4.56 -17.97 10.46
CA GLU A 24 4.36 -18.74 9.23
C GLU A 24 4.58 -20.24 9.44
N ARG A 25 5.60 -20.60 10.21
CA ARG A 25 5.95 -22.00 10.47
C ARG A 25 5.01 -22.68 11.46
N VAL A 26 4.50 -21.95 12.46
CA VAL A 26 3.67 -22.48 13.55
C VAL A 26 2.18 -22.43 13.19
N LEU A 27 1.72 -21.30 12.67
CA LEU A 27 0.30 -21.02 12.41
C LEU A 27 -0.07 -21.13 10.93
N GLY A 28 0.92 -21.02 10.04
CA GLY A 28 0.74 -20.97 8.60
C GLY A 28 0.76 -19.55 8.04
N PRO A 29 1.04 -19.40 6.73
CA PRO A 29 1.11 -18.09 6.05
C PRO A 29 -0.24 -17.37 6.03
N ASP A 30 -1.33 -18.13 6.06
CA ASP A 30 -2.71 -17.63 6.00
C ASP A 30 -3.29 -17.27 7.37
N HIS A 31 -2.56 -17.48 8.46
CA HIS A 31 -3.13 -17.22 9.78
C HIS A 31 -3.24 -15.70 10.03
N PRO A 32 -4.36 -15.19 10.58
CA PRO A 32 -4.55 -13.75 10.80
C PRO A 32 -3.43 -13.10 11.64
N ASP A 33 -2.89 -13.81 12.64
CA ASP A 33 -1.74 -13.31 13.41
C ASP A 33 -0.45 -13.19 12.58
N THR A 34 -0.22 -14.12 11.65
CA THR A 34 0.92 -14.08 10.71
C THR A 34 0.80 -12.86 9.80
N LEU A 35 -0.38 -12.65 9.23
CA LEU A 35 -0.65 -11.51 8.36
C LEU A 35 -0.53 -10.18 9.12
N ARG A 36 -0.99 -10.12 10.39
CA ARG A 36 -0.81 -8.97 11.27
C ARG A 36 0.68 -8.69 11.54
N ALA A 37 1.49 -9.72 11.76
CA ALA A 37 2.94 -9.56 11.94
C ALA A 37 3.60 -8.98 10.68
N ARG A 38 3.24 -9.48 9.49
CA ARG A 38 3.73 -8.94 8.21
C ARG A 38 3.31 -7.49 8.00
N HIS A 39 2.07 -7.12 8.35
CA HIS A 39 1.62 -5.73 8.29
C HIS A 39 2.47 -4.81 9.18
N ASN A 40 2.79 -5.23 10.40
CA ASN A 40 3.64 -4.45 11.31
C ASN A 40 5.08 -4.29 10.78
N LEU A 41 5.59 -5.30 10.06
CA LEU A 41 6.87 -5.21 9.37
C LEU A 41 6.84 -4.12 8.28
N ALA A 42 5.80 -4.08 7.44
CA ALA A 42 5.65 -3.03 6.41
C ALA A 42 5.62 -1.62 7.02
N VAL A 43 4.88 -1.43 8.11
CA VAL A 43 4.82 -0.13 8.82
C VAL A 43 6.20 0.26 9.36
N SER A 44 6.98 -0.72 9.84
CA SER A 44 8.33 -0.48 10.36
C SER A 44 9.32 -0.10 9.24
N TYR A 45 9.20 -0.69 8.05
CA TYR A 45 9.97 -0.26 6.87
C TYR A 45 9.65 1.18 6.47
N SER A 46 8.36 1.54 6.47
CA SER A 46 7.91 2.90 6.15
C SER A 46 8.50 3.93 7.14
N LYS A 47 8.48 3.62 8.44
CA LYS A 47 9.11 4.43 9.49
C LYS A 47 10.63 4.53 9.38
N SER A 48 11.27 3.53 8.78
CA SER A 48 12.71 3.51 8.53
C SER A 48 13.11 4.28 7.28
N GLY A 49 12.14 4.88 6.57
CA GLY A 49 12.37 5.59 5.31
C GLY A 49 12.53 4.66 4.10
N ARG A 50 12.39 3.34 4.28
CA ARG A 50 12.39 2.35 3.20
C ARG A 50 10.98 2.21 2.63
N LEU A 51 10.51 3.29 2.02
CA LEU A 51 9.13 3.39 1.54
C LEU A 51 8.83 2.38 0.42
N GLN A 52 9.78 2.08 -0.47
CA GLN A 52 9.60 1.07 -1.53
C GLN A 52 9.42 -0.34 -0.97
N ASP A 53 10.30 -0.78 -0.05
CA ASP A 53 10.18 -2.08 0.60
C ASP A 53 8.86 -2.19 1.40
N ALA A 54 8.46 -1.11 2.07
CA ALA A 54 7.19 -1.07 2.77
C ALA A 54 5.99 -1.23 1.82
N LEU A 55 6.06 -0.64 0.62
CA LEU A 55 5.01 -0.69 -0.39
C LEU A 55 4.85 -2.11 -0.94
N ASP A 56 5.96 -2.74 -1.36
CA ASP A 56 5.96 -4.11 -1.90
C ASP A 56 5.41 -5.10 -0.86
N LEU A 57 5.84 -4.97 0.40
CA LEU A 57 5.35 -5.81 1.48
C LEU A 57 3.87 -5.55 1.80
N CYS A 58 3.41 -4.28 1.76
CA CYS A 58 1.98 -3.96 1.91
C CYS A 58 1.13 -4.57 0.79
N GLU A 59 1.60 -4.56 -0.45
CA GLU A 59 0.90 -5.16 -1.59
C GLU A 59 0.76 -6.68 -1.43
N GLN A 60 1.82 -7.36 -1.03
CA GLN A 60 1.79 -8.81 -0.75
C GLN A 60 0.83 -9.14 0.40
N VAL A 61 0.94 -8.40 1.52
CA VAL A 61 0.07 -8.58 2.69
C VAL A 61 -1.39 -8.33 2.33
N LEU A 62 -1.68 -7.31 1.52
CA LEU A 62 -3.03 -7.04 1.05
C LEU A 62 -3.60 -8.23 0.26
N ALA A 63 -2.85 -8.75 -0.70
CA ALA A 63 -3.29 -9.87 -1.54
C ALA A 63 -3.59 -11.13 -0.71
N ASP A 64 -2.75 -11.42 0.29
CA ASP A 64 -3.00 -12.52 1.23
C ASP A 64 -4.22 -12.26 2.12
N HIS A 65 -4.36 -11.04 2.67
CA HIS A 65 -5.54 -10.66 3.46
C HIS A 65 -6.84 -10.77 2.65
N GLU A 66 -6.86 -10.33 1.39
CA GLU A 66 -8.02 -10.47 0.50
C GLU A 66 -8.36 -11.94 0.24
N ARG A 67 -7.36 -12.79 0.03
CA ARG A 67 -7.56 -14.23 -0.23
C ARG A 67 -8.06 -14.98 1.00
N VAL A 68 -7.54 -14.66 2.18
CA VAL A 68 -7.82 -15.38 3.44
C VAL A 68 -9.07 -14.87 4.13
N LEU A 69 -9.14 -13.56 4.34
CA LEU A 69 -10.17 -12.92 5.17
C LEU A 69 -11.28 -12.28 4.33
N GLY A 70 -11.03 -12.06 3.04
CA GLY A 70 -11.92 -11.37 2.13
C GLY A 70 -11.65 -9.85 2.03
N PRO A 71 -12.20 -9.20 0.99
CA PRO A 71 -11.98 -7.78 0.71
C PRO A 71 -12.62 -6.84 1.74
N ASP A 72 -13.71 -7.26 2.39
CA ASP A 72 -14.46 -6.47 3.38
C ASP A 72 -13.93 -6.63 4.82
N HIS A 73 -12.92 -7.46 5.04
CA HIS A 73 -12.38 -7.66 6.37
C HIS A 73 -11.70 -6.37 6.88
N PRO A 74 -11.91 -5.94 8.14
CA PRO A 74 -11.33 -4.70 8.67
C PRO A 74 -9.80 -4.63 8.55
N HIS A 75 -9.11 -5.76 8.67
CA HIS A 75 -7.67 -5.82 8.45
C HIS A 75 -7.26 -5.59 6.99
N THR A 76 -8.03 -6.09 6.03
CA THR A 76 -7.80 -5.84 4.60
C THR A 76 -7.98 -4.36 4.29
N LEU A 77 -9.03 -3.74 4.81
CA LEU A 77 -9.28 -2.30 4.65
C LEU A 77 -8.16 -1.45 5.28
N LEU A 78 -7.65 -1.85 6.46
CA LEU A 78 -6.52 -1.18 7.10
C LEU A 78 -5.24 -1.28 6.26
N ALA A 79 -4.96 -2.45 5.68
CA ALA A 79 -3.83 -2.64 4.77
C ALA A 79 -3.96 -1.74 3.52
N ARG A 80 -5.16 -1.64 2.92
CA ARG A 80 -5.42 -0.71 1.80
C ARG A 80 -5.16 0.75 2.18
N ASN A 81 -5.64 1.16 3.36
CA ASN A 81 -5.46 2.52 3.83
C ASN A 81 -3.97 2.86 4.04
N ASN A 82 -3.20 1.94 4.61
CA ASN A 82 -1.77 2.12 4.81
C ASN A 82 -0.99 2.14 3.49
N LEU A 83 -1.40 1.32 2.51
CA LEU A 83 -0.82 1.33 1.17
C LEU A 83 -1.11 2.65 0.45
N ALA A 84 -2.34 3.17 0.55
CA ALA A 84 -2.71 4.48 0.01
C ALA A 84 -1.89 5.61 0.63
N LEU A 85 -1.72 5.61 1.96
CA LEU A 85 -0.85 6.56 2.67
C LEU A 85 0.62 6.44 2.24
N ALA A 86 1.13 5.22 2.08
CA ALA A 86 2.49 4.99 1.62
C ALA A 86 2.70 5.49 0.18
N ARG A 87 1.72 5.31 -0.71
CA ARG A 87 1.75 5.83 -2.08
C ARG A 87 1.61 7.35 -2.16
N ASP A 88 0.89 7.98 -1.24
CA ASP A 88 0.79 9.44 -1.18
C ASP A 88 2.12 10.08 -0.72
N VAL A 89 2.80 9.44 0.22
CA VAL A 89 4.10 9.88 0.74
C VAL A 89 5.25 9.65 -0.25
N VAL A 90 5.15 8.65 -1.13
CA VAL A 90 6.09 8.47 -2.25
C VAL A 90 5.60 9.31 -3.42
N PRO A 91 6.19 10.51 -3.71
CA PRO A 91 5.85 11.22 -4.92
C PRO A 91 6.17 10.31 -6.10
N GLN A 92 5.14 9.88 -6.82
CA GLN A 92 5.33 9.15 -8.06
C GLN A 92 6.13 10.04 -9.02
N PRO A 93 7.32 9.63 -9.50
CA PRO A 93 8.02 10.41 -10.51
C PRO A 93 7.30 10.42 -11.87
N ASP A 94 6.17 9.73 -12.03
CA ASP A 94 5.48 9.61 -13.32
C ASP A 94 3.96 9.46 -13.18
N ALA A 95 3.32 10.26 -12.32
CA ALA A 95 1.99 10.73 -12.64
C ALA A 95 2.14 11.81 -13.72
N ALA A 96 2.48 11.39 -14.93
CA ALA A 96 2.08 12.11 -16.12
C ALA A 96 0.59 12.37 -15.97
N THR A 97 0.27 13.62 -15.72
CA THR A 97 -1.07 14.15 -15.91
C THR A 97 -1.66 13.55 -17.18
N PRO A 98 -2.84 12.91 -17.17
CA PRO A 98 -3.72 13.11 -18.30
C PRO A 98 -4.19 14.57 -18.17
N PRO A 99 -3.75 15.50 -19.03
CA PRO A 99 -4.32 16.83 -19.02
C PRO A 99 -5.78 16.75 -19.47
N THR A 100 -6.61 17.45 -18.70
CA THR A 100 -7.77 18.21 -19.17
C THR A 100 -9.07 17.44 -19.39
N THR A 101 -10.01 17.72 -18.49
CA THR A 101 -11.36 18.26 -18.74
C THR A 101 -12.07 17.83 -20.04
N PRO A 102 -13.31 17.29 -19.96
CA PRO A 102 -14.01 16.69 -21.09
C PRO A 102 -14.26 17.71 -22.20
N ASP A 103 -14.02 17.28 -23.44
CA ASP A 103 -14.49 17.95 -24.65
C ASP A 103 -16.03 17.93 -24.66
N TYR A 104 -16.63 18.89 -23.97
CA TYR A 104 -18.04 19.22 -24.14
C TYR A 104 -18.13 20.18 -25.32
N GLN A 105 -18.32 19.62 -26.52
CA GLN A 105 -18.73 20.36 -27.70
C GLN A 105 -20.27 20.55 -27.64
N PRO A 106 -20.81 21.75 -27.33
CA PRO A 106 -22.22 22.02 -27.51
C PRO A 106 -22.59 22.01 -29.01
N PRO A 107 -23.86 21.76 -29.37
CA PRO A 107 -24.25 21.38 -30.72
C PRO A 107 -24.14 22.57 -31.68
N VAL A 108 -23.56 22.33 -32.87
CA VAL A 108 -23.71 23.26 -34.00
C VAL A 108 -25.12 23.08 -34.57
N ASP A 109 -26.06 23.88 -34.06
CA ASP A 109 -27.39 24.04 -34.67
C ASP A 109 -27.17 24.69 -36.04
N THR A 110 -27.06 23.87 -37.09
CA THR A 110 -27.08 24.34 -38.48
C THR A 110 -28.53 24.31 -38.94
N ARG A 111 -29.37 25.19 -38.37
CA ARG A 111 -30.59 25.62 -39.05
C ARG A 111 -30.32 26.95 -39.72
N GLU A 112 -29.79 26.92 -40.94
CA GLU A 112 -30.12 27.92 -41.96
C GLU A 112 -30.18 27.21 -43.34
N GLN A 113 -31.41 26.90 -43.75
CA GLN A 113 -31.84 26.86 -45.16
C GLN A 113 -31.84 28.32 -45.69
N PRO A 114 -32.03 28.65 -46.99
CA PRO A 114 -32.45 27.83 -48.14
C PRO A 114 -31.73 28.18 -49.47
N LEU A 115 -32.14 27.51 -50.57
CA LEU A 115 -32.20 28.08 -51.93
C LEU A 115 -33.55 27.69 -52.55
#